data_AF-A0A7S6N120-F1
#
_entry.id   AF-A0A7S6N120-F1
#
_cell.length_a   1.000
_cell.length_b   1.000
_cell.length_c   1.000
_cell.angle_alpha   90.00
_cell.angle_beta   90.00
_cell.angle_gamma   90.00
#
_symmetry.space_group_name_H-M   'P 1'
#
loop_
_entity.id
_entity.type
_entity.pdbx_description
1 polymer ?
#
loop_
_entity_poly.entity_id
_entity_poly.type
_entity_poly.pdbx_seq_one_letter_code
_entity_poly.pdbx_strand_id
1 'polypeptide(L)'
;MKKFRFYLIAGAAALLLNFMMVLQSSTVALITGVEGDVTLFRSGSETKETVTLGTELGKDDLLMAGKNGKATIYFMDGVVVVLNASEQITIGSSSSDSKKNDGSTTRSVTDTDVSLKTKNGFNNLRKNEIASLTPANFRGEGVNAVFPMGFISTTNPYFGWVDSSNAGAAPEERDYVLIILNADEEVVLRKELKGRSLILNMVQIPELALTLSDEMQEFNWDIYPKEKAPAKPDISRVNNQFTLFDAGRSEKINTTLAEYENSLKSGKIDKSTYLIVTGYYLKDQKLFSQAIAAFEELALMKQGVSFTFQELALLYSAQGNRTGFMVNYYLNKIKSLSAK
;
A
#
# COMPACT_ATOMS: atom_id res chain seq x y z
N MET A 1 -44.15 38.75 -24.42
CA MET A 1 -43.24 38.18 -23.40
C MET A 1 -43.26 36.64 -23.29
N LYS A 2 -43.45 35.87 -24.38
CA LYS A 2 -43.42 34.39 -24.35
C LYS A 2 -42.20 33.76 -25.04
N LYS A 3 -41.41 34.52 -25.81
CA LYS A 3 -40.24 34.00 -26.56
C LYS A 3 -38.92 34.01 -25.78
N PHE A 4 -38.86 34.64 -24.61
CA PHE A 4 -37.64 34.73 -23.78
C PHE A 4 -37.45 33.53 -22.82
N ARG A 5 -38.49 32.72 -22.59
CA ARG A 5 -38.42 31.56 -21.68
C ARG A 5 -37.89 30.27 -22.32
N PHE A 6 -37.81 30.20 -23.65
CA PHE A 6 -37.31 29.02 -24.35
C PHE A 6 -35.77 28.96 -24.44
N TYR A 7 -35.09 30.12 -24.51
CA TYR A 7 -33.62 30.15 -24.56
C TYR A 7 -32.96 29.82 -23.22
N LEU A 8 -33.64 30.05 -22.09
CA LEU A 8 -33.11 29.74 -20.76
C LEU A 8 -33.11 28.23 -20.45
N ILE A 9 -34.05 27.47 -21.03
CA ILE A 9 -34.16 26.01 -20.83
C ILE A 9 -33.18 25.26 -21.75
N ALA A 10 -32.97 25.75 -22.97
CA ALA A 10 -32.00 25.17 -23.91
C ALA A 10 -30.54 25.36 -23.45
N GLY A 11 -30.21 26.52 -22.86
CA GLY A 11 -28.87 26.78 -22.30
C GLY A 11 -28.54 25.92 -21.07
N ALA A 12 -29.52 25.66 -20.21
CA ALA A 12 -29.35 24.81 -19.02
C ALA A 12 -29.20 23.32 -19.38
N ALA A 13 -29.90 22.84 -20.42
CA ALA A 13 -29.77 21.46 -20.88
C ALA A 13 -28.40 21.18 -21.54
N ALA A 14 -27.83 22.14 -22.28
CA ALA A 14 -26.49 22.02 -22.86
C ALA A 14 -25.38 22.07 -21.79
N LEU A 15 -25.57 22.83 -20.71
CA LEU A 15 -24.64 22.83 -19.57
C LEU A 15 -24.74 21.56 -18.71
N LEU A 16 -25.93 20.97 -18.58
CA LEU A 16 -26.13 19.70 -17.87
C LEU A 16 -25.62 18.47 -18.66
N LEU A 17 -25.66 18.51 -20.00
CA LEU A 17 -25.11 17.44 -20.85
C LEU A 17 -23.57 17.41 -20.85
N ASN A 18 -22.89 18.55 -20.74
CA ASN A 18 -21.43 18.58 -20.59
C ASN A 18 -20.94 18.12 -19.21
N PHE A 19 -21.81 18.13 -18.18
CA PHE A 19 -21.44 17.76 -16.82
C PHE A 19 -21.73 16.27 -16.48
N MET A 20 -22.61 15.60 -17.24
CA MET A 20 -23.03 14.21 -16.95
C MET A 20 -22.28 13.10 -17.72
N MET A 21 -21.32 13.44 -18.58
CA MET A 21 -20.43 12.46 -19.22
C MET A 21 -18.97 12.58 -18.75
N VAL A 22 -18.76 12.84 -17.45
CA VAL A 22 -17.59 12.25 -16.81
C VAL A 22 -17.87 10.75 -16.70
N LEU A 23 -17.77 10.04 -17.83
CA LEU A 23 -17.61 8.60 -17.85
C LEU A 23 -16.51 8.32 -16.84
N GLN A 24 -16.85 7.67 -15.72
CA GLN A 24 -15.87 7.21 -14.76
C GLN A 24 -14.95 6.25 -15.51
N SER A 25 -13.87 6.79 -16.07
CA SER A 25 -12.86 6.01 -16.77
C SER A 25 -12.39 4.95 -15.79
N SER A 26 -12.53 3.69 -16.16
CA SER A 26 -11.95 2.59 -15.38
C SER A 26 -10.45 2.81 -15.33
N THR A 27 -9.88 2.89 -14.13
CA THR A 27 -8.43 2.92 -13.92
C THR A 27 -7.78 1.74 -14.66
N VAL A 28 -6.88 2.04 -15.60
CA VAL A 28 -6.14 1.04 -16.41
C VAL A 28 -4.70 0.89 -15.94
N ALA A 29 -4.13 1.94 -15.35
CA ALA A 29 -2.78 1.91 -14.81
C ALA A 29 -2.63 2.86 -13.61
N LEU A 30 -1.50 2.73 -12.92
CA LEU A 30 -1.12 3.51 -11.76
C LEU A 30 0.33 3.98 -11.92
N ILE A 31 0.59 5.23 -11.56
CA ILE A 31 1.96 5.73 -11.46
C ILE A 31 2.60 5.21 -10.16
N THR A 32 3.72 4.51 -10.31
CA THR A 32 4.44 3.83 -9.20
C THR A 32 5.87 4.30 -9.01
N GLY A 33 6.39 5.10 -9.94
CA GLY A 33 7.66 5.82 -9.85
C GLY A 33 7.57 7.13 -10.61
N VAL A 34 8.14 8.22 -10.07
CA VAL A 34 8.26 9.52 -10.75
C VAL A 34 9.58 10.17 -10.38
N GLU A 35 10.37 10.56 -11.38
CA GLU A 35 11.56 11.39 -11.22
C GLU A 35 11.51 12.53 -12.23
N GLY A 36 11.83 13.76 -11.81
CA GLY A 36 11.83 14.92 -12.69
C GLY A 36 10.43 15.35 -13.17
N ASP A 37 10.37 15.90 -14.38
CA ASP A 37 9.14 16.46 -14.96
C ASP A 37 8.36 15.39 -15.73
N VAL A 38 7.16 15.09 -15.27
CA VAL A 38 6.23 14.17 -15.93
C VAL A 38 4.87 14.84 -15.96
N THR A 39 4.33 15.02 -17.16
CA THR A 39 3.04 15.65 -17.39
C THR A 39 2.01 14.61 -17.82
N LEU A 40 0.79 14.75 -17.32
CA LEU A 40 -0.38 13.98 -17.73
C LEU A 40 -1.38 14.88 -18.44
N PHE A 41 -1.90 14.39 -19.56
CA PHE A 41 -3.08 14.94 -20.22
C PHE A 41 -4.19 13.89 -20.13
N ARG A 42 -5.30 14.27 -19.51
CA ARG A 42 -6.47 13.41 -19.44
C ARG A 42 -7.10 13.23 -20.81
N SER A 43 -7.74 12.09 -21.05
CA SER A 43 -8.49 11.85 -22.29
C SER A 43 -9.42 13.03 -22.61
N GLY A 44 -9.28 13.60 -23.81
CA GLY A 44 -10.08 14.75 -24.28
C GLY A 44 -9.74 16.10 -23.63
N SER A 45 -8.72 16.18 -22.78
CA SER A 45 -8.27 17.40 -22.11
C SER A 45 -6.91 17.85 -22.63
N GLU A 46 -6.77 19.15 -22.90
CA GLU A 46 -5.47 19.78 -23.18
C GLU A 46 -4.79 20.31 -21.90
N THR A 47 -5.45 20.18 -20.75
CA THR A 47 -4.92 20.64 -19.46
C THR A 47 -3.80 19.73 -19.00
N LYS A 48 -2.64 20.33 -18.70
CA LYS A 48 -1.50 19.65 -18.11
C LYS A 48 -1.73 19.41 -16.62
N GLU A 49 -1.62 18.16 -16.19
CA GLU A 49 -1.61 17.76 -14.79
C GLU A 49 -0.20 17.32 -14.37
N THR A 50 0.22 17.76 -13.19
CA THR A 50 1.44 17.23 -12.55
C THR A 50 1.16 15.82 -12.04
N VAL A 51 2.10 14.92 -12.31
CA VAL A 51 1.97 13.50 -11.94
C VAL A 51 2.65 13.23 -10.61
N THR A 52 2.00 12.42 -9.78
CA THR A 52 2.58 11.96 -8.51
C THR A 52 2.42 10.46 -8.37
N LEU A 53 3.18 9.86 -7.46
CA LEU A 53 2.96 8.46 -7.06
C LEU A 53 1.49 8.25 -6.65
N GLY A 54 0.88 7.21 -7.20
CA GLY A 54 -0.52 6.89 -6.97
C GLY A 54 -1.50 7.56 -7.93
N THR A 55 -1.04 8.42 -8.84
CA THR A 55 -1.90 8.97 -9.90
C THR A 55 -2.46 7.82 -10.75
N GLU A 56 -3.78 7.70 -10.76
CA GLU A 56 -4.51 6.73 -11.58
C GLU A 56 -4.60 7.21 -13.03
N LEU A 57 -4.40 6.29 -13.97
CA LEU A 57 -4.44 6.55 -15.40
C LEU A 57 -5.63 5.82 -16.03
N GLY A 58 -6.40 6.56 -16.81
CA GLY A 58 -7.52 6.07 -17.60
C GLY A 58 -7.12 5.68 -19.01
N LYS A 59 -8.04 5.03 -19.72
CA LYS A 59 -7.90 4.83 -21.17
C LYS A 59 -7.81 6.19 -21.89
N ASP A 60 -6.96 6.25 -22.89
CA ASP A 60 -6.65 7.40 -23.75
C ASP A 60 -5.96 8.58 -23.03
N ASP A 61 -5.58 8.42 -21.76
CA ASP A 61 -4.68 9.36 -21.08
C ASP A 61 -3.31 9.36 -21.76
N LEU A 62 -2.69 10.54 -21.87
CA LEU A 62 -1.34 10.72 -22.42
C LEU A 62 -0.38 11.14 -21.30
N LEU A 63 0.64 10.32 -21.07
CA LEU A 63 1.74 10.61 -20.15
C LEU A 63 2.98 11.00 -20.96
N MET A 64 3.63 12.10 -20.59
CA MET A 64 4.84 12.59 -21.24
C MET A 64 5.94 12.80 -20.20
N ALA A 65 7.08 12.12 -20.37
CA ALA A 65 8.28 12.39 -19.60
C ALA A 65 9.08 13.52 -20.25
N GLY A 66 9.37 14.57 -19.49
CA GLY A 66 10.21 15.68 -19.95
C GLY A 66 11.66 15.24 -20.20
N LYS A 67 12.53 16.21 -20.54
CA LYS A 67 13.95 15.94 -20.86
C LYS A 67 14.75 15.29 -19.73
N ASN A 68 14.34 15.53 -18.48
CA ASN A 68 14.91 14.92 -17.28
C ASN A 68 13.84 14.11 -16.53
N GLY A 69 12.73 13.79 -17.20
CA GLY A 69 11.60 13.08 -16.63
C GLY A 69 11.79 11.57 -16.74
N LYS A 70 11.27 10.86 -15.76
CA LYS A 70 11.10 9.41 -15.79
C LYS A 70 9.84 9.04 -15.03
N ALA A 71 9.07 8.12 -15.56
CA ALA A 71 7.89 7.58 -14.90
C ALA A 71 7.89 6.06 -14.94
N THR A 72 7.45 5.42 -13.86
CA THR A 72 7.21 3.97 -13.83
C THR A 72 5.71 3.73 -13.70
N ILE A 73 5.17 2.98 -14.64
CA ILE A 73 3.73 2.76 -14.81
C ILE A 73 3.42 1.30 -14.53
N TYR A 74 2.55 1.05 -13.56
CA TYR A 74 2.01 -0.26 -13.27
C TYR A 74 0.62 -0.39 -13.92
N PHE A 75 0.50 -1.25 -14.93
CA PHE A 75 -0.78 -1.57 -15.55
C PHE A 75 -1.57 -2.56 -14.70
N MET A 76 -2.89 -2.42 -14.69
CA MET A 76 -3.78 -3.27 -13.91
C MET A 76 -3.76 -4.75 -14.34
N ASP A 77 -3.17 -5.07 -15.48
CA ASP A 77 -2.91 -6.43 -15.96
C ASP A 77 -1.59 -7.03 -15.44
N GLY A 78 -0.86 -6.30 -14.59
CA GLY A 78 0.38 -6.74 -13.95
C GLY A 78 1.66 -6.36 -14.68
N VAL A 79 1.58 -5.62 -15.78
CA VAL A 79 2.77 -5.18 -16.53
C VAL A 79 3.32 -3.86 -15.97
N VAL A 80 4.63 -3.81 -15.74
CA VAL A 80 5.35 -2.59 -15.38
C VAL A 80 6.13 -2.07 -16.57
N VAL A 81 5.88 -0.83 -16.96
CA VAL A 81 6.58 -0.12 -18.04
C VAL A 81 7.30 1.09 -17.47
N VAL A 82 8.54 1.31 -17.89
CA VAL A 82 9.28 2.53 -17.57
C VAL A 82 9.29 3.46 -18.79
N LEU A 83 8.91 4.70 -18.54
CA LEU A 83 8.98 5.82 -19.45
C LEU A 83 10.24 6.64 -19.13
N ASN A 84 11.19 6.66 -20.05
CA ASN A 84 12.43 7.41 -19.94
C ASN A 84 12.25 8.85 -20.45
N ALA A 85 13.30 9.65 -20.30
CA ALA A 85 13.32 11.04 -20.72
C ALA A 85 12.89 11.23 -22.19
N SER A 86 12.02 12.21 -22.42
CA SER A 86 11.43 12.55 -23.73
C SER A 86 10.54 11.47 -24.36
N GLU A 87 10.29 10.36 -23.68
CA GLU A 87 9.32 9.37 -24.14
C GLU A 87 7.89 9.79 -23.74
N GLN A 88 6.90 9.29 -24.47
CA GLN A 88 5.48 9.44 -24.14
C GLN A 88 4.74 8.11 -24.28
N ILE A 89 3.61 7.98 -23.60
CA ILE A 89 2.72 6.83 -23.72
C ILE A 89 1.26 7.25 -23.65
N THR A 90 0.49 6.78 -24.62
CA THR A 90 -0.98 6.84 -24.61
C THR A 90 -1.51 5.53 -24.05
N ILE A 91 -2.28 5.62 -22.98
CA ILE A 91 -2.80 4.47 -22.23
C ILE A 91 -3.95 3.83 -23.01
N GLY A 92 -3.83 2.54 -23.32
CA GLY A 92 -4.88 1.76 -23.97
C GLY A 92 -5.91 1.21 -22.97
N SER A 93 -6.65 0.18 -23.36
CA SER A 93 -7.46 -0.63 -22.42
C SER A 93 -6.63 -1.56 -21.55
N SER A 94 -5.38 -1.84 -21.95
CA SER A 94 -4.42 -2.72 -21.30
C SER A 94 -3.00 -2.25 -21.62
N SER A 95 -1.98 -2.89 -21.04
CA SER A 95 -0.59 -2.63 -21.41
C SER A 95 -0.35 -2.88 -22.90
N SER A 96 -0.80 -4.01 -23.46
CA SER A 96 -0.58 -4.37 -24.87
C SER A 96 -1.29 -3.46 -25.87
N ASP A 97 -2.40 -2.83 -25.45
CA ASP A 97 -3.14 -1.87 -26.27
C ASP A 97 -2.55 -0.45 -26.22
N SER A 98 -1.66 -0.20 -25.25
CA SER A 98 -1.05 1.11 -25.05
C SER A 98 -0.01 1.41 -26.14
N LYS A 99 0.13 2.69 -26.49
CA LYS A 99 1.04 3.17 -27.53
C LYS A 99 2.14 4.00 -26.92
N LYS A 100 3.38 3.53 -27.05
CA LYS A 100 4.58 4.25 -26.61
C LYS A 100 5.23 4.95 -27.81
N ASN A 101 5.72 6.16 -27.60
CA ASN A 101 6.58 6.87 -28.54
C ASN A 101 7.89 7.24 -27.86
N ASP A 102 8.99 6.78 -28.45
CA ASP A 102 10.37 6.93 -27.95
C ASP A 102 11.11 8.14 -28.53
N GLY A 103 10.37 9.06 -29.16
CA GLY A 103 10.90 10.22 -29.88
C GLY A 103 11.16 9.95 -31.36
N SER A 104 11.21 8.68 -31.79
CA SER A 104 11.41 8.30 -33.20
C SER A 104 10.16 7.71 -33.83
N THR A 105 9.47 6.82 -33.13
CA THR A 105 8.31 6.09 -33.65
C THR A 105 7.27 5.85 -32.57
N THR A 106 6.00 5.86 -32.97
CA THR A 106 4.90 5.41 -32.12
C THR A 106 4.60 3.95 -32.41
N ARG A 107 4.67 3.10 -31.39
CA ARG A 107 4.41 1.65 -31.50
C ARG A 107 3.63 1.14 -30.30
N SER A 108 3.08 -0.08 -30.40
CA SER A 108 2.52 -0.76 -29.22
C SER A 108 3.61 -1.02 -28.19
N VAL A 109 3.22 -1.04 -26.91
CA VAL A 109 4.04 -1.63 -25.84
C VAL A 109 4.25 -3.11 -26.16
N THR A 110 5.50 -3.55 -26.03
CA THR A 110 5.95 -4.93 -26.31
C THR A 110 6.77 -5.46 -25.15
N ASP A 111 7.13 -6.74 -25.17
CA ASP A 111 7.92 -7.38 -24.11
C ASP A 111 9.26 -6.69 -23.85
N THR A 112 9.84 -5.98 -24.83
CA THR A 112 11.09 -5.22 -24.62
C THR A 112 10.91 -3.95 -23.80
N ASP A 113 9.68 -3.44 -23.69
CA ASP A 113 9.36 -2.29 -22.84
C ASP A 113 8.99 -2.70 -21.41
N VAL A 114 8.78 -4.00 -21.17
CA VAL A 114 8.35 -4.54 -19.88
C VAL A 114 9.54 -4.64 -18.94
N SER A 115 9.54 -3.83 -17.89
CA SER A 115 10.53 -3.89 -16.81
C SER A 115 10.27 -5.05 -15.85
N LEU A 116 8.99 -5.35 -15.60
CA LEU A 116 8.54 -6.41 -14.70
C LEU A 116 7.14 -6.87 -15.11
N LYS A 117 6.86 -8.17 -14.99
CA LYS A 117 5.51 -8.73 -15.13
C LYS A 117 5.12 -9.41 -13.81
N THR A 118 4.10 -8.91 -13.14
CA THR A 118 3.57 -9.51 -11.92
C THR A 118 2.62 -10.65 -12.26
N LYS A 119 2.48 -11.61 -11.33
CA LYS A 119 1.64 -12.80 -11.55
C LYS A 119 0.14 -12.49 -11.51
N ASN A 120 -0.26 -11.44 -10.79
CA ASN A 120 -1.66 -11.03 -10.61
C ASN A 120 -1.81 -9.52 -10.87
N GLY A 121 -2.75 -9.16 -11.75
CA GLY A 121 -3.17 -7.78 -11.97
C GLY A 121 -3.88 -7.15 -10.76
N PHE A 122 -3.93 -5.82 -10.67
CA PHE A 122 -4.38 -5.05 -9.49
C PHE A 122 -5.91 -4.88 -9.37
N ASN A 123 -6.70 -5.50 -10.24
CA ASN A 123 -8.06 -5.04 -10.58
C ASN A 123 -9.15 -5.17 -9.50
N ASN A 124 -8.96 -5.89 -8.38
CA ASN A 124 -10.10 -6.24 -7.51
C ASN A 124 -10.22 -5.50 -6.17
N LEU A 125 -9.24 -4.69 -5.75
CA LEU A 125 -9.18 -4.26 -4.34
C LEU A 125 -9.56 -2.79 -4.07
N ARG A 126 -9.48 -1.87 -5.02
CA ARG A 126 -9.65 -0.43 -4.70
C ARG A 126 -11.09 0.09 -4.67
N LYS A 127 -11.96 -0.35 -5.59
CA LYS A 127 -13.19 0.42 -5.91
C LYS A 127 -14.26 0.42 -4.81
N ASN A 128 -14.26 -0.56 -3.89
CA ASN A 128 -15.31 -0.69 -2.88
C ASN A 128 -14.82 -0.55 -1.43
N GLU A 129 -13.51 -0.58 -1.17
CA GLU A 129 -12.99 -0.69 0.20
C GLU A 129 -12.96 0.66 0.93
N ILE A 130 -12.66 1.78 0.24
CA ILE A 130 -12.49 3.10 0.86
C ILE A 130 -13.80 3.63 1.46
N ALA A 131 -14.93 3.46 0.76
CA ALA A 131 -16.23 3.89 1.24
C ALA A 131 -16.74 3.07 2.44
N SER A 132 -16.15 1.88 2.66
CA SER A 132 -16.46 0.97 3.76
C SER A 132 -15.54 1.10 4.97
N LEU A 133 -14.54 2.00 4.90
CA LEU A 133 -13.63 2.31 6.02
C LEU A 133 -14.43 2.91 7.19
N THR A 134 -15.03 2.04 8.00
CA THR A 134 -15.63 2.41 9.27
C THR A 134 -14.56 2.18 10.32
N PRO A 135 -14.00 3.25 10.93
CA PRO A 135 -13.04 3.07 12.01
C PRO A 135 -13.76 2.33 13.13
N ALA A 136 -13.28 1.15 13.49
CA ALA A 136 -13.76 0.50 14.68
C ALA A 136 -13.39 1.34 15.91
N ASN A 137 -14.33 1.46 16.85
CA ASN A 137 -14.09 2.16 18.09
C ASN A 137 -12.98 1.45 18.88
N PHE A 138 -11.86 2.15 19.00
CA PHE A 138 -10.71 1.76 19.80
C PHE A 138 -11.13 1.58 21.26
N ARG A 139 -10.79 0.44 21.86
CA ARG A 139 -10.99 0.18 23.29
C ARG A 139 -9.62 0.20 23.98
N GLY A 140 -9.36 1.24 24.76
CA GLY A 140 -8.44 1.17 25.91
C GLY A 140 -7.14 1.97 25.79
N GLU A 141 -6.84 2.72 26.83
CA GLU A 141 -5.48 3.18 27.13
C GLU A 141 -4.54 1.98 27.29
N GLY A 142 -3.31 2.06 26.77
CA GLY A 142 -2.27 1.06 27.00
C GLY A 142 -1.47 0.67 25.75
N VAL A 143 -0.76 -0.46 25.84
CA VAL A 143 0.04 -0.98 24.73
C VAL A 143 -0.83 -1.84 23.84
N ASN A 144 -0.91 -1.48 22.56
CA ASN A 144 -1.74 -2.13 21.55
C ASN A 144 -0.84 -2.78 20.51
N ALA A 145 -0.94 -4.11 20.42
CA ALA A 145 -0.36 -4.88 19.33
C ALA A 145 -1.05 -4.54 18.00
N VAL A 146 -0.26 -4.39 16.94
CA VAL A 146 -0.74 -3.97 15.62
C VAL A 146 -0.50 -5.07 14.58
N PHE A 147 0.73 -5.61 14.49
CA PHE A 147 1.07 -6.71 13.60
C PHE A 147 2.27 -7.51 14.16
N PRO A 148 2.47 -8.79 13.80
CA PRO A 148 1.74 -9.54 12.78
C PRO A 148 0.33 -9.95 13.23
N MET A 149 -0.62 -9.95 12.29
CA MET A 149 -1.98 -10.47 12.46
C MET A 149 -2.37 -11.23 11.21
N GLY A 150 -2.99 -12.40 11.37
CA GLY A 150 -3.34 -13.26 10.25
C GLY A 150 -2.13 -14.00 9.68
N PHE A 151 -2.01 -14.10 8.36
CA PHE A 151 -0.97 -14.92 7.74
C PHE A 151 0.38 -14.21 7.59
N ILE A 152 1.47 -14.95 7.78
CA ILE A 152 2.84 -14.56 7.43
C ILE A 152 3.53 -15.66 6.61
N SER A 153 4.54 -15.29 5.83
CA SER A 153 5.35 -16.20 4.99
C SER A 153 6.86 -16.15 5.30
N THR A 154 7.25 -15.31 6.25
CA THR A 154 8.65 -15.11 6.64
C THR A 154 8.91 -15.72 8.00
N THR A 155 10.10 -16.30 8.18
CA THR A 155 10.55 -16.83 9.48
C THR A 155 10.82 -15.73 10.50
N ASN A 156 11.06 -14.50 10.03
CA ASN A 156 11.44 -13.35 10.85
C ASN A 156 10.44 -12.20 10.58
N PRO A 157 9.20 -12.28 11.08
CA PRO A 157 8.21 -11.23 10.86
C PRO A 157 8.56 -9.95 11.61
N TYR A 158 7.99 -8.82 11.15
CA TYR A 158 7.98 -7.58 11.91
C TYR A 158 6.89 -7.64 12.98
N PHE A 159 7.20 -7.10 14.16
CA PHE A 159 6.28 -6.83 15.25
C PHE A 159 6.08 -5.33 15.38
N GLY A 160 4.81 -4.92 15.36
CA GLY A 160 4.38 -3.53 15.42
C GLY A 160 3.46 -3.28 16.60
N TRP A 161 3.65 -2.18 17.31
CA TRP A 161 2.80 -1.80 18.45
C TRP A 161 2.71 -0.29 18.64
N VAL A 162 1.63 0.16 19.28
CA VAL A 162 1.45 1.54 19.72
C VAL A 162 1.12 1.56 21.21
N ASP A 163 1.93 2.26 21.99
CA ASP A 163 1.60 2.57 23.39
C ASP A 163 0.81 3.88 23.44
N SER A 164 -0.49 3.78 23.63
CA SER A 164 -1.42 4.91 23.74
C SER A 164 -1.56 5.46 25.16
N SER A 165 -0.79 4.93 26.12
CA SER A 165 -0.83 5.46 27.48
C SER A 165 -0.36 6.92 27.50
N ASN A 166 -1.13 7.76 28.18
CA ASN A 166 -0.94 9.21 28.24
C ASN A 166 -1.03 9.91 26.87
N ALA A 167 -2.15 9.75 26.15
CA ALA A 167 -2.40 10.38 24.83
C ALA A 167 -2.26 11.92 24.75
N GLY A 168 -2.11 12.61 25.88
CA GLY A 168 -1.84 14.05 25.96
C GLY A 168 -0.36 14.45 26.11
N ALA A 169 0.56 13.49 26.21
CA ALA A 169 2.00 13.74 26.40
C ALA A 169 2.78 13.72 25.06
N ALA A 170 4.04 14.15 25.09
CA ALA A 170 4.95 13.95 23.97
C ALA A 170 5.39 12.46 23.89
N PRO A 171 5.79 11.94 22.71
CA PRO A 171 6.34 10.59 22.58
C PRO A 171 7.61 10.36 23.42
N GLU A 172 7.54 9.45 24.38
CA GLU A 172 8.61 9.11 25.35
C GLU A 172 9.19 7.71 25.10
N GLU A 173 10.49 7.52 25.29
CA GLU A 173 11.14 6.19 25.23
C GLU A 173 10.73 5.33 26.43
N ARG A 174 10.45 4.05 26.18
CA ARG A 174 10.04 3.07 27.19
C ARG A 174 10.57 1.68 26.88
N ASP A 175 10.67 0.87 27.92
CA ASP A 175 11.02 -0.54 27.83
C ASP A 175 9.75 -1.41 27.76
N TYR A 176 9.78 -2.39 26.86
CA TYR A 176 8.69 -3.33 26.61
C TYR A 176 9.20 -4.76 26.68
N VAL A 177 8.27 -5.71 26.84
CA VAL A 177 8.54 -7.14 26.72
C VAL A 177 7.59 -7.74 25.70
N LEU A 178 8.15 -8.25 24.61
CA LEU A 178 7.45 -9.07 23.62
C LEU A 178 7.47 -10.52 24.08
N ILE A 179 6.30 -11.17 24.03
CA ILE A 179 6.14 -12.59 24.35
C ILE A 179 5.42 -13.26 23.18
N ILE A 180 5.98 -14.38 22.71
CA ILE A 180 5.40 -15.21 21.64
C ILE A 180 5.22 -16.63 22.18
N LEU A 181 4.06 -17.21 21.91
CA LEU A 181 3.69 -18.56 22.27
C LEU A 181 3.36 -19.38 21.00
N ASN A 182 3.67 -20.67 21.01
CA ASN A 182 3.20 -21.61 19.98
C ASN A 182 1.74 -22.04 20.27
N ALA A 183 1.22 -22.96 19.46
CA ALA A 183 -0.12 -23.53 19.62
C ALA A 183 -0.29 -24.32 20.94
N ASP A 184 0.80 -24.87 21.49
CA ASP A 184 0.84 -25.58 22.78
C ASP A 184 1.00 -24.64 24.00
N GLU A 185 0.88 -23.32 23.77
CA GLU A 185 1.02 -22.28 24.79
C GLU A 185 2.42 -22.20 25.43
N GLU A 186 3.44 -22.77 24.78
CA GLU A 186 4.82 -22.69 25.21
C GLU A 186 5.45 -21.39 24.73
N VAL A 187 6.22 -20.73 25.60
CA VAL A 187 6.90 -19.48 25.26
C VAL A 187 8.08 -19.78 24.32
N VAL A 188 7.91 -19.47 23.04
CA VAL A 188 8.98 -19.62 22.03
C VAL A 188 9.94 -18.44 22.03
N LEU A 189 9.47 -17.26 22.46
CA LEU A 189 10.30 -16.07 22.62
C LEU A 189 9.79 -15.19 23.76
N ARG A 190 10.72 -14.73 24.59
CA ARG A 190 10.54 -13.58 25.47
C ARG A 190 11.68 -12.60 25.24
N LYS A 191 11.39 -11.38 24.82
CA LYS A 191 12.41 -10.38 24.45
C LYS A 191 12.10 -9.02 25.03
N GLU A 192 13.08 -8.42 25.70
CA GLU A 192 13.03 -7.00 26.07
C GLU A 192 13.33 -6.12 24.85
N LEU A 193 12.52 -5.08 24.67
CA LEU A 193 12.57 -4.16 23.54
C LEU A 193 12.52 -2.72 24.03
N LYS A 194 13.09 -1.81 23.24
CA LYS A 194 12.89 -0.37 23.39
C LYS A 194 11.92 0.13 22.34
N GLY A 195 11.07 1.07 22.73
CA GLY A 195 10.16 1.76 21.82
C GLY A 195 9.75 3.11 22.38
N ARG A 196 8.81 3.78 21.72
CA ARG A 196 8.29 5.08 22.13
C ARG A 196 6.77 5.09 22.18
N SER A 197 6.20 5.84 23.13
CA SER A 197 4.75 6.04 23.22
C SER A 197 4.21 6.88 22.05
N LEU A 198 2.91 6.72 21.77
CA LEU A 198 2.13 7.51 20.81
C LEU A 198 2.60 7.46 19.34
N ILE A 199 3.53 6.56 19.03
CA ILE A 199 3.98 6.29 17.68
C ILE A 199 3.90 4.79 17.39
N LEU A 200 3.84 4.44 16.11
CA LEU A 200 4.02 3.07 15.67
C LEU A 200 5.47 2.67 15.84
N ASN A 201 5.72 1.75 16.76
CA ASN A 201 6.99 1.05 16.87
C ASN A 201 6.96 -0.15 15.94
N MET A 202 8.09 -0.43 15.28
CA MET A 202 8.24 -1.57 14.39
C MET A 202 9.61 -2.19 14.62
N VAL A 203 9.65 -3.50 14.83
CA VAL A 203 10.91 -4.22 15.04
C VAL A 203 10.85 -5.59 14.38
N GLN A 204 11.97 -6.00 13.79
CA GLN A 204 12.20 -7.39 13.40
C GLN A 204 13.12 -8.00 14.46
N ILE A 205 12.83 -9.23 14.91
CA ILE A 205 13.62 -9.90 15.94
C ILE A 205 14.50 -10.96 15.25
N PRO A 206 15.81 -10.73 15.06
CA PRO A 206 16.67 -11.69 14.37
C PRO A 206 16.81 -13.02 15.10
N GLU A 207 16.66 -13.02 16.43
CA GLU A 207 16.74 -14.23 17.26
C GLU A 207 15.47 -15.11 17.17
N LEU A 208 14.37 -14.57 16.64
CA LEU A 208 13.16 -15.33 16.39
C LEU A 208 13.37 -16.16 15.11
N ALA A 209 13.85 -17.39 15.27
CA ALA A 209 14.02 -18.35 14.18
C ALA A 209 12.79 -19.26 14.08
N LEU A 210 11.67 -18.74 13.54
CA LEU A 210 10.54 -19.61 13.24
C LEU A 210 10.96 -20.63 12.18
N THR A 211 10.58 -21.90 12.35
CA THR A 211 10.96 -22.96 11.43
C THR A 211 9.81 -23.26 10.50
N LEU A 212 9.99 -23.07 9.19
CA LEU A 212 8.99 -23.49 8.21
C LEU A 212 8.79 -25.01 8.30
N SER A 213 7.53 -25.44 8.33
CA SER A 213 7.15 -26.85 8.34
C SER A 213 6.25 -27.16 7.14
N ASP A 214 5.95 -28.43 6.90
CA ASP A 214 5.01 -28.84 5.86
C ASP A 214 3.55 -28.46 6.19
N GLU A 215 3.30 -28.09 7.45
CA GLU A 215 2.02 -27.62 7.94
C GLU A 215 2.08 -26.14 8.32
N MET A 216 0.92 -25.49 8.35
CA MET A 216 0.80 -24.14 8.88
C MET A 216 0.96 -24.17 10.40
N GLN A 217 1.61 -23.16 10.95
CA GLN A 217 1.87 -23.05 12.38
C GLN A 217 1.21 -21.81 12.96
N GLU A 218 0.47 -21.98 14.04
CA GLU A 218 -0.20 -20.88 14.74
C GLU A 218 0.63 -20.39 15.92
N PHE A 219 0.65 -19.07 16.09
CA PHE A 219 1.35 -18.41 17.17
C PHE A 219 0.45 -17.36 17.80
N ASN A 220 0.51 -17.27 19.11
CA ASN A 220 -0.07 -16.19 19.89
C ASN A 220 1.03 -15.25 20.34
N TRP A 221 0.77 -13.96 20.42
CA TRP A 221 1.76 -13.01 20.90
C TRP A 221 1.13 -11.80 21.57
N ASP A 222 1.92 -11.17 22.44
CA ASP A 222 1.53 -9.92 23.05
C ASP A 222 2.74 -9.10 23.45
N ILE A 223 2.51 -7.83 23.76
CA ILE A 223 3.55 -6.90 24.16
C ILE A 223 3.09 -6.05 25.35
N TYR A 224 3.96 -5.98 26.36
CA TYR A 224 3.66 -5.33 27.63
C TYR A 224 4.70 -4.25 27.93
N PRO A 225 4.34 -3.18 28.66
CA PRO A 225 5.33 -2.40 29.40
C PRO A 225 6.15 -3.33 30.30
N LYS A 226 7.47 -3.13 30.37
CA LYS A 226 8.39 -4.06 31.05
C LYS A 226 7.98 -4.34 32.49
N GLU A 227 7.53 -3.31 33.21
CA GLU A 227 7.09 -3.38 34.60
C GLU A 227 5.75 -4.14 34.81
N LYS A 228 4.98 -4.36 33.74
CA LYS A 228 3.69 -5.06 33.75
C LYS A 228 3.75 -6.42 33.06
N ALA A 229 4.91 -6.81 32.52
CA ALA A 229 5.04 -8.01 31.73
C ALA A 229 4.92 -9.27 32.61
N PRO A 230 3.89 -10.12 32.41
CA PRO A 230 3.72 -11.32 33.22
C PRO A 230 4.86 -12.32 32.94
N ALA A 231 5.18 -13.17 33.92
CA ALA A 231 6.14 -14.27 33.73
C ALA A 231 5.63 -15.28 32.69
N LYS A 232 4.35 -15.65 32.81
CA LYS A 232 3.60 -16.45 31.82
C LYS A 232 2.31 -15.70 31.44
N PRO A 233 2.06 -15.40 30.16
CA PRO A 233 0.81 -14.76 29.73
C PRO A 233 -0.40 -15.66 30.00
N ASP A 234 -1.53 -15.04 30.36
CA ASP A 234 -2.84 -15.69 30.38
C ASP A 234 -3.38 -15.70 28.94
N ILE A 235 -3.34 -16.86 28.27
CA ILE A 235 -3.70 -16.96 26.85
C ILE A 235 -5.15 -16.57 26.58
N SER A 236 -6.05 -16.71 27.56
CA SER A 236 -7.44 -16.26 27.43
C SER A 236 -7.56 -14.74 27.25
N ARG A 237 -6.48 -14.01 27.55
CA ARG A 237 -6.34 -12.56 27.36
C ARG A 237 -5.42 -12.19 26.21
N VAL A 238 -4.57 -13.12 25.76
CA VAL A 238 -3.72 -12.91 24.59
C VAL A 238 -4.61 -12.99 23.36
N ASN A 239 -4.78 -11.85 22.74
CA ASN A 239 -5.75 -11.71 21.68
C ASN A 239 -5.08 -11.77 20.30
N ASN A 240 -3.78 -11.54 20.20
CA ASN A 240 -3.09 -11.36 18.93
C ASN A 240 -2.52 -12.69 18.43
N GLN A 241 -2.90 -13.05 17.22
CA GLN A 241 -2.55 -14.34 16.61
C GLN A 241 -2.05 -14.12 15.20
N PHE A 242 -1.05 -14.91 14.81
CA PHE A 242 -0.65 -15.05 13.43
C PHE A 242 -0.40 -16.51 13.08
N THR A 243 -0.48 -16.82 11.78
CA THR A 243 -0.25 -18.14 11.23
C THR A 243 0.89 -18.06 10.22
N LEU A 244 1.97 -18.80 10.48
CA LEU A 244 3.05 -19.00 9.53
C LEU A 244 2.60 -20.01 8.47
N PHE A 245 2.69 -19.63 7.20
CA PHE A 245 2.42 -20.54 6.10
C PHE A 245 3.38 -21.72 6.08
N ASP A 246 2.91 -22.83 5.50
CA ASP A 246 3.73 -23.99 5.18
C ASP A 246 4.91 -23.61 4.27
N ALA A 247 5.94 -24.46 4.27
CA ALA A 247 7.18 -24.26 3.53
C ALA A 247 6.93 -24.04 2.03
N GLY A 248 6.06 -24.84 1.41
CA GLY A 248 5.79 -24.77 -0.02
C GLY A 248 5.10 -23.48 -0.44
N ARG A 249 4.15 -22.98 0.35
CA ARG A 249 3.50 -21.69 0.10
C ARG A 249 4.46 -20.52 0.36
N SER A 250 5.22 -20.58 1.44
CA SER A 250 6.23 -19.56 1.77
C SER A 250 7.31 -19.44 0.69
N GLU A 251 7.81 -20.57 0.17
CA GLU A 251 8.80 -20.61 -0.92
C GLU A 251 8.28 -19.95 -2.21
N LYS A 252 7.04 -20.26 -2.63
CA LYS A 252 6.43 -19.63 -3.82
C LYS A 252 6.31 -18.12 -3.68
N ILE A 253 5.98 -17.65 -2.47
CA ILE A 253 5.86 -16.23 -2.17
C ILE A 253 7.24 -15.57 -2.21
N ASN A 254 8.21 -16.15 -1.51
CA ASN A 254 9.58 -15.63 -1.43
C ASN A 254 10.29 -15.64 -2.79
N THR A 255 10.03 -16.62 -3.65
CA THR A 255 10.55 -16.65 -5.03
C THR A 255 10.07 -15.45 -5.83
N THR A 256 8.77 -15.14 -5.75
CA THR A 256 8.20 -13.97 -6.45
C THR A 256 8.74 -12.65 -5.87
N LEU A 257 8.90 -12.56 -4.54
CA LEU A 257 9.51 -11.38 -3.91
C LEU A 257 10.97 -11.20 -4.33
N ALA A 258 11.73 -12.29 -4.46
CA ALA A 258 13.11 -12.26 -4.95
C ALA A 258 13.19 -11.79 -6.42
N GLU A 259 12.22 -12.16 -7.27
CA GLU A 259 12.12 -11.64 -8.64
C GLU A 259 11.95 -10.10 -8.66
N TYR A 260 11.11 -9.56 -7.75
CA TYR A 260 10.90 -8.11 -7.61
C TYR A 260 12.15 -7.42 -7.07
N GLU A 261 12.80 -7.99 -6.05
CA GLU A 261 14.04 -7.47 -5.48
C GLU A 261 15.18 -7.48 -6.51
N ASN A 262 15.28 -8.52 -7.33
CA ASN A 262 16.24 -8.58 -8.44
C ASN A 262 15.96 -7.51 -9.50
N SER A 263 14.69 -7.22 -9.77
CA SER A 263 14.29 -6.12 -10.67
C SER A 263 14.70 -4.75 -10.12
N LEU A 264 14.60 -4.55 -8.80
CA LEU A 264 15.13 -3.37 -8.12
C LEU A 264 16.66 -3.29 -8.20
N LYS A 265 17.36 -4.37 -7.80
CA LYS A 265 18.84 -4.42 -7.78
C LYS A 265 19.46 -4.22 -9.16
N SER A 266 18.79 -4.67 -10.22
CA SER A 266 19.22 -4.47 -11.61
C SER A 266 18.83 -3.10 -12.19
N GLY A 267 18.09 -2.27 -11.45
CA GLY A 267 17.67 -0.93 -11.89
C GLY A 267 16.52 -0.92 -12.90
N LYS A 268 15.87 -2.07 -13.14
CA LYS A 268 14.70 -2.16 -14.04
C LYS A 268 13.48 -1.41 -13.50
N ILE A 269 13.36 -1.36 -12.18
CA ILE A 269 12.33 -0.60 -11.45
C ILE A 269 13.00 0.20 -10.33
N ASP A 270 12.38 1.31 -9.96
CA ASP A 270 12.80 2.13 -8.82
C ASP A 270 12.29 1.56 -7.48
N LYS A 271 12.79 2.12 -6.36
CA LYS A 271 12.45 1.67 -5.01
C LYS A 271 10.96 1.84 -4.68
N SER A 272 10.33 2.94 -5.10
CA SER A 272 8.89 3.14 -4.86
C SER A 272 8.06 2.09 -5.59
N THR A 273 8.39 1.81 -6.85
CA THR A 273 7.74 0.75 -7.62
C THR A 273 7.91 -0.61 -6.94
N TYR A 274 9.12 -0.97 -6.52
CA TYR A 274 9.39 -2.20 -5.77
C TYR A 274 8.50 -2.35 -4.53
N LEU A 275 8.40 -1.29 -3.70
CA LEU A 275 7.59 -1.32 -2.48
C LEU A 275 6.10 -1.45 -2.78
N ILE A 276 5.60 -0.75 -3.82
CA ILE A 276 4.19 -0.82 -4.24
C ILE A 276 3.84 -2.22 -4.76
N VAL A 277 4.61 -2.77 -5.69
CA VAL A 277 4.32 -4.11 -6.26
C VAL A 277 4.47 -5.21 -5.20
N THR A 278 5.42 -5.06 -4.28
CA THR A 278 5.59 -5.95 -3.13
C THR A 278 4.39 -5.87 -2.19
N GLY A 279 3.99 -4.66 -1.80
CA GLY A 279 2.85 -4.44 -0.91
C GLY A 279 1.55 -5.00 -1.48
N TYR A 280 1.29 -4.80 -2.77
CA TYR A 280 0.09 -5.34 -3.41
C TYR A 280 0.11 -6.85 -3.60
N TYR A 281 1.25 -7.42 -4.00
CA TYR A 281 1.37 -8.87 -4.07
C TYR A 281 1.12 -9.51 -2.70
N LEU A 282 1.73 -8.96 -1.63
CA LEU A 282 1.51 -9.44 -0.27
C LEU A 282 0.05 -9.27 0.18
N LYS A 283 -0.59 -8.14 -0.13
CA LYS A 283 -2.03 -7.91 0.14
C LYS A 283 -2.89 -8.98 -0.53
N ASP A 284 -2.65 -9.29 -1.81
CA ASP A 284 -3.36 -10.33 -2.56
C ASP A 284 -3.18 -11.73 -1.94
N GLN A 285 -1.98 -12.00 -1.41
CA GLN A 285 -1.70 -13.22 -0.64
C GLN A 285 -2.27 -13.22 0.78
N LYS A 286 -3.01 -12.17 1.19
CA LYS A 286 -3.54 -11.94 2.54
C LYS A 286 -2.46 -11.81 3.62
N LEU A 287 -1.24 -11.44 3.23
CA LEU A 287 -0.09 -11.20 4.09
C LEU A 287 -0.05 -9.72 4.53
N PHE A 288 -1.14 -9.23 5.13
CA PHE A 288 -1.35 -7.79 5.39
C PHE A 288 -0.24 -7.16 6.23
N SER A 289 0.29 -7.89 7.22
CA SER A 289 1.38 -7.39 8.07
C SER A 289 2.67 -7.14 7.30
N GLN A 290 3.00 -8.01 6.35
CA GLN A 290 4.16 -7.82 5.48
C GLN A 290 3.90 -6.71 4.46
N ALA A 291 2.66 -6.59 3.95
CA ALA A 291 2.27 -5.49 3.07
C ALA A 291 2.38 -4.13 3.77
N ILE A 292 1.94 -4.03 5.02
CA ILE A 292 2.06 -2.83 5.86
C ILE A 292 3.53 -2.40 5.95
N ALA A 293 4.45 -3.33 6.24
CA ALA A 293 5.87 -2.99 6.31
C ALA A 293 6.40 -2.36 5.01
N ALA A 294 6.00 -2.87 3.84
CA ALA A 294 6.39 -2.29 2.55
C ALA A 294 5.83 -0.86 2.36
N PHE A 295 4.57 -0.62 2.74
CA PHE A 295 3.97 0.71 2.61
C PHE A 295 4.44 1.71 3.69
N GLU A 296 4.80 1.25 4.89
CA GLU A 296 5.45 2.10 5.90
C GLU A 296 6.83 2.55 5.41
N GLU A 297 7.61 1.66 4.79
CA GLU A 297 8.87 2.04 4.16
C GLU A 297 8.65 3.04 3.01
N LEU A 298 7.60 2.85 2.21
CA LEU A 298 7.23 3.79 1.14
C LEU A 298 6.88 5.17 1.71
N ALA A 299 6.20 5.23 2.85
CA ALA A 299 5.81 6.48 3.49
C ALA A 299 7.01 7.33 3.91
N LEU A 300 8.15 6.70 4.21
CA LEU A 300 9.41 7.38 4.54
C LEU A 300 10.05 8.08 3.33
N MET A 301 9.70 7.68 2.10
CA MET A 301 10.25 8.28 0.88
C MET A 301 9.71 9.68 0.57
N LYS A 302 8.70 10.17 1.30
CA LYS A 302 8.06 11.50 1.17
C LYS A 302 7.41 11.83 -0.18
N GLN A 303 7.55 10.98 -1.19
CA GLN A 303 6.81 11.06 -2.45
C GLN A 303 5.51 10.25 -2.31
N GLY A 304 4.39 10.72 -2.89
CA GLY A 304 3.13 9.96 -2.87
C GLY A 304 2.49 9.77 -1.51
N VAL A 305 2.81 10.62 -0.53
CA VAL A 305 2.43 10.40 0.87
C VAL A 305 0.93 10.17 1.06
N SER A 306 0.09 10.91 0.34
CA SER A 306 -1.37 10.75 0.40
C SER A 306 -1.81 9.34 -0.06
N PHE A 307 -1.30 8.90 -1.22
CA PHE A 307 -1.54 7.55 -1.74
C PHE A 307 -1.09 6.48 -0.76
N THR A 308 0.13 6.60 -0.21
CA THR A 308 0.68 5.63 0.71
C THR A 308 -0.13 5.54 2.01
N PHE A 309 -0.55 6.68 2.55
CA PHE A 309 -1.40 6.71 3.75
C PHE A 309 -2.78 6.12 3.49
N GLN A 310 -3.33 6.29 2.29
CA GLN A 310 -4.59 5.67 1.91
C GLN A 310 -4.47 4.15 1.86
N GLU A 311 -3.39 3.61 1.27
CA GLU A 311 -3.13 2.17 1.25
C GLU A 311 -2.89 1.60 2.65
N LEU A 312 -2.14 2.32 3.51
CA LEU A 312 -1.98 1.93 4.90
C LEU A 312 -3.32 1.89 5.63
N ALA A 313 -4.18 2.90 5.46
CA ALA A 313 -5.52 2.91 6.06
C ALA A 313 -6.36 1.70 5.62
N LEU A 314 -6.31 1.31 4.35
CA LEU A 314 -6.98 0.11 3.83
C LEU A 314 -6.42 -1.17 4.45
N LEU A 315 -5.10 -1.31 4.53
CA LEU A 315 -4.46 -2.49 5.11
C LEU A 315 -4.76 -2.63 6.61
N TYR A 316 -4.68 -1.54 7.36
CA TYR A 316 -5.06 -1.55 8.78
C TYR A 316 -6.55 -1.83 8.95
N SER A 317 -7.42 -1.37 8.06
CA SER A 317 -8.83 -1.75 8.12
C SER A 317 -9.05 -3.24 7.83
N ALA A 318 -8.27 -3.84 6.92
CA ALA A 318 -8.36 -5.25 6.59
C ALA A 318 -7.91 -6.18 7.74
N GLN A 319 -7.07 -5.69 8.65
CA GLN A 319 -6.70 -6.40 9.89
C GLN A 319 -7.80 -6.36 10.97
N GLY A 320 -8.90 -5.62 10.72
CA GLY A 320 -10.09 -5.59 11.56
C GLY A 320 -10.05 -4.52 12.65
N ASN A 321 -10.93 -4.68 13.64
CA ASN A 321 -11.28 -3.61 14.58
C ASN A 321 -10.11 -3.11 15.46
N ARG A 322 -9.07 -3.90 15.64
CA ARG A 322 -7.98 -3.61 16.58
C ARG A 322 -7.03 -2.54 16.09
N THR A 323 -6.96 -2.36 14.78
CA THR A 323 -6.13 -1.38 14.08
C THR A 323 -6.93 -0.19 13.59
N GLY A 324 -8.21 -0.06 13.98
CA GLY A 324 -9.08 1.05 13.59
C GLY A 324 -8.54 2.44 13.96
N PHE A 325 -7.75 2.53 15.03
CA PHE A 325 -7.07 3.78 15.40
C PHE A 325 -5.97 4.17 14.40
N MET A 326 -5.28 3.19 13.79
CA MET A 326 -4.31 3.45 12.72
C MET A 326 -4.99 3.94 11.44
N VAL A 327 -6.19 3.45 11.14
CA VAL A 327 -7.03 3.98 10.04
C VAL A 327 -7.28 5.47 10.26
N ASN A 328 -7.76 5.86 11.44
CA ASN A 328 -7.98 7.28 11.77
C ASN A 328 -6.70 8.11 11.72
N TYR A 329 -5.58 7.56 12.21
CA TYR A 329 -4.27 8.21 12.16
C TYR A 329 -3.89 8.59 10.73
N TYR A 330 -3.96 7.65 9.79
CA TYR A 330 -3.61 7.90 8.40
C TYR A 330 -4.61 8.80 7.68
N LEU A 331 -5.92 8.63 7.91
CA LEU A 331 -6.94 9.51 7.34
C LEU A 331 -6.76 10.97 7.81
N ASN A 332 -6.39 11.19 9.07
CA ASN A 332 -6.11 12.54 9.58
C ASN A 332 -4.84 13.14 8.96
N LYS A 333 -3.81 12.33 8.69
CA LYS A 333 -2.64 12.78 7.94
C LYS A 333 -2.97 13.16 6.50
N ILE A 334 -3.86 12.44 5.83
CA ILE A 334 -4.31 12.80 4.47
C ILE A 334 -5.02 14.16 4.51
N LYS A 335 -5.96 14.35 5.44
CA LYS A 335 -6.68 15.64 5.60
C LYS A 335 -5.74 16.82 5.84
N SER A 336 -4.68 16.65 6.63
CA SER A 336 -3.73 17.73 6.92
C SER A 336 -2.82 18.06 5.73
N LEU A 337 -2.61 17.12 4.81
CA LEU A 337 -1.93 17.35 3.54
C LEU A 337 -2.81 18.10 2.52
N SER A 338 -4.12 17.79 2.48
CA SER A 338 -5.07 18.48 1.59
C SER A 338 -5.41 19.91 2.00
N ALA A 339 -5.13 20.31 3.24
CA ALA A 339 -5.44 21.64 3.76
C ALA A 339 -4.37 22.71 3.45
N LYS A 340 -3.27 22.34 2.79
CA LYS A 340 -2.17 23.22 2.40
C LYS A 340 -2.24 23.57 0.93
#